data_AF-A0A7G5LWX4-F1
#
_entry.id   AF-A0A7G5LWX4-F1
#
_cell.length_a   1.000
_cell.length_b   1.000
_cell.length_c   1.000
_cell.angle_alpha   90.00
_cell.angle_beta   90.00
_cell.angle_gamma   90.00
#
_symmetry.space_group_name_H-M   'P 1'
#
loop_
_entity.id
_entity.type
_entity.pdbx_description
1 polymer ?
#
loop_
_entity_poly.entity_id
_entity_poly.type
_entity_poly.pdbx_seq_one_letter_code
_entity_poly.pdbx_strand_id
1 'polypeptide(L)'
;MLQSKPARTGKRRTRFAAAATSTALVAGVGGLVLAGAPAANAANVNLDKRFNYTCKVDAGALPLGNHVLGVRAQVQVPSVVNRNQTLPTRKTTITLTLPETLREATYDILRGRTAGGESKDAKVSLSAPGSSTLTVGIANLRAAQAAVPATAGAPWNIATVGDVPAIKVPATAHTRASFSMPAAFSIAATVINVDDVRIGVTLACKTAGSRVIGSVAINKNASKVAAKVSPKKIKAKKTKAKIAVTVSAGSPKASGKVTAKIGKKTVGKGTVKNGKATIKLKKFKKKGTYKIKVTYGGSAYAKGSTKTIKVKVRK
;
A
#
# COMPACT_ATOMS: atom_id res chain seq x y z
N MET A 1 -61.84 25.32 8.65
CA MET A 1 -62.96 24.82 9.49
C MET A 1 -63.25 23.40 8.99
N LEU A 2 -63.20 22.30 9.72
CA LEU A 2 -63.45 22.01 11.13
C LEU A 2 -62.31 21.19 11.76
N GLN A 3 -62.18 21.37 13.08
CA GLN A 3 -61.43 20.53 14.00
C GLN A 3 -62.22 19.24 14.29
N SER A 4 -61.54 18.11 14.47
CA SER A 4 -61.93 17.11 15.48
C SER A 4 -60.74 16.23 15.87
N LYS A 5 -60.41 16.29 17.16
CA LYS A 5 -59.50 15.43 17.94
C LYS A 5 -60.41 14.67 18.94
N PRO A 6 -59.90 13.74 19.77
CA PRO A 6 -59.29 12.42 19.52
C PRO A 6 -60.10 11.27 20.17
N ALA A 7 -59.72 10.01 19.91
CA ALA A 7 -60.08 8.88 20.78
C ALA A 7 -58.83 8.09 21.20
N ARG A 8 -58.60 8.04 22.53
CA ARG A 8 -57.81 7.01 23.24
C ARG A 8 -58.60 5.69 23.14
N THR A 9 -58.09 4.46 23.18
CA THR A 9 -57.23 3.81 24.19
C THR A 9 -57.07 2.35 23.72
N GLY A 10 -55.94 1.67 23.95
CA GLY A 10 -55.88 0.21 23.74
C GLY A 10 -54.49 -0.41 23.80
N LYS A 11 -54.01 -0.69 25.02
CA LYS A 11 -52.79 -1.44 25.32
C LYS A 11 -52.80 -2.83 24.67
N ARG A 12 -51.73 -3.23 23.98
CA ARG A 12 -51.17 -4.59 24.08
C ARG A 12 -49.65 -4.57 24.13
N ARG A 13 -49.15 -5.27 25.14
CA ARG A 13 -47.75 -5.46 25.53
C ARG A 13 -47.21 -6.70 24.81
N THR A 14 -46.02 -6.59 24.24
CA THR A 14 -45.06 -7.70 24.02
C THR A 14 -43.68 -7.06 24.04
N ARG A 15 -43.04 -6.85 25.21
CA ARG A 15 -42.16 -7.82 25.89
C ARG A 15 -41.32 -8.65 24.90
N PHE A 16 -40.21 -8.08 24.46
CA PHE A 16 -39.01 -8.88 24.18
C PHE A 16 -37.94 -8.50 25.22
N ALA A 17 -37.76 -9.39 26.18
CA ALA A 17 -36.63 -9.46 27.10
C ALA A 17 -35.34 -9.60 26.27
N ALA A 18 -34.34 -8.74 26.48
CA ALA A 18 -33.27 -8.93 27.45
C ALA A 18 -32.56 -10.30 27.33
N ALA A 19 -31.43 -10.30 26.61
CA ALA A 19 -30.32 -11.21 26.86
C ALA A 19 -29.05 -10.36 27.04
N ALA A 20 -28.92 -9.77 28.22
CA ALA A 20 -27.65 -9.31 28.73
C ALA A 20 -26.92 -10.55 29.28
N THR A 21 -26.00 -11.11 28.52
CA THR A 21 -25.06 -12.10 29.04
C THR A 21 -23.90 -11.37 29.70
N SER A 22 -24.09 -11.14 30.99
CA SER A 22 -23.02 -10.90 31.96
C SER A 22 -22.08 -12.10 31.95
N THR A 23 -20.88 -11.95 31.38
CA THR A 23 -19.78 -12.90 31.62
C THR A 23 -18.84 -12.34 32.67
N ALA A 24 -18.63 -13.18 33.67
CA ALA A 24 -17.96 -12.95 34.94
C ALA A 24 -16.57 -12.31 34.85
N LEU A 25 -16.32 -11.41 35.81
CA LEU A 25 -15.00 -11.00 36.26
C LEU A 25 -14.35 -12.20 36.97
N VAL A 26 -13.43 -12.89 36.29
CA VAL A 26 -12.48 -13.80 36.95
C VAL A 26 -11.22 -13.00 37.26
N ALA A 27 -11.05 -12.64 38.53
CA ALA A 27 -9.80 -12.15 39.07
C ALA A 27 -8.80 -13.31 39.15
N GLY A 28 -7.96 -13.44 38.13
CA GLY A 28 -6.81 -14.35 38.10
C GLY A 28 -5.55 -13.56 37.79
N VAL A 29 -4.66 -13.45 38.77
CA VAL A 29 -3.34 -12.82 38.63
C VAL A 29 -2.45 -13.79 37.84
N GLY A 30 -2.46 -13.67 36.52
CA GLY A 30 -1.62 -14.45 35.62
C GLY A 30 -1.22 -13.58 34.43
N GLY A 31 0.09 -13.45 34.21
CA GLY A 31 0.68 -12.49 33.28
C GLY A 31 0.04 -12.49 31.90
N LEU A 32 -0.68 -11.40 31.60
CA LEU A 32 -1.15 -11.11 30.25
C LEU A 32 0.08 -10.75 29.40
N VAL A 33 0.67 -11.75 28.78
CA VAL A 33 1.52 -11.55 27.61
C VAL A 33 0.62 -10.86 26.59
N LEU A 34 0.83 -9.55 26.41
CA LEU A 34 0.29 -8.81 25.28
C LEU A 34 0.91 -9.40 24.01
N ALA A 35 0.38 -10.54 23.56
CA ALA A 35 0.56 -11.04 22.22
C ALA A 35 0.20 -9.86 21.31
N GLY A 36 1.20 -9.38 20.57
CA GLY A 36 1.03 -8.26 19.66
C GLY A 36 -0.19 -8.55 18.79
N ALA A 37 -1.15 -7.61 18.78
CA ALA A 37 -2.30 -7.73 17.91
C ALA A 37 -1.82 -8.14 16.51
N PRO A 38 -2.35 -9.24 15.94
CA PRO A 38 -2.01 -9.61 14.58
C PRO A 38 -2.27 -8.37 13.72
N ALA A 39 -1.36 -8.07 12.81
CA ALA A 39 -1.54 -6.98 11.87
C ALA A 39 -2.93 -7.15 11.26
N ALA A 40 -3.83 -6.19 11.51
CA ALA A 40 -5.16 -6.20 10.92
C ALA A 40 -4.99 -6.50 9.44
N ASN A 41 -5.52 -7.65 8.98
CA ASN A 41 -5.39 -8.06 7.60
C ASN A 41 -6.04 -6.95 6.76
N ALA A 42 -5.21 -6.14 6.11
CA ALA A 42 -5.70 -5.08 5.26
C ALA A 42 -6.55 -5.73 4.17
N ALA A 43 -7.79 -5.25 4.00
CA ALA A 43 -8.65 -5.72 2.93
C ALA A 43 -7.92 -5.61 1.59
N ASN A 44 -8.03 -6.64 0.74
CA ASN A 44 -7.48 -6.59 -0.60
C ASN A 44 -8.29 -5.61 -1.47
N VAL A 45 -7.60 -4.92 -2.37
CA VAL A 45 -8.18 -4.08 -3.42
C VAL A 45 -7.83 -4.68 -4.76
N ASN A 46 -8.76 -4.61 -5.71
CA ASN A 46 -8.47 -4.95 -7.09
C ASN A 46 -7.98 -3.68 -7.82
N LEU A 47 -6.73 -3.72 -8.30
CA LEU A 47 -6.24 -2.71 -9.22
C LEU A 47 -6.60 -3.16 -10.63
N ASP A 48 -7.32 -2.33 -11.37
CA ASP A 48 -7.80 -2.62 -12.73
C ASP A 48 -7.61 -1.38 -13.59
N LYS A 49 -6.73 -1.46 -14.59
CA LYS A 49 -6.44 -0.34 -15.46
C LYS A 49 -6.19 -0.79 -16.90
N ARG A 50 -6.69 0.00 -17.84
CA ARG A 50 -6.44 -0.15 -19.27
C ARG A 50 -5.37 0.82 -19.75
N PHE A 51 -4.52 0.33 -20.64
CA PHE A 51 -3.44 1.05 -21.29
C PHE A 51 -3.47 0.79 -22.79
N ASN A 52 -2.92 1.72 -23.57
CA ASN A 52 -2.69 1.52 -24.99
C ASN A 52 -1.19 1.40 -25.22
N TYR A 53 -0.79 0.35 -25.94
CA TYR A 53 0.57 0.14 -26.40
C TYR A 53 0.60 0.10 -27.92
N THR A 54 1.55 0.80 -28.52
CA THR A 54 1.84 0.66 -29.94
C THR A 54 2.85 -0.47 -30.09
N CYS A 55 2.46 -1.53 -30.80
CA CYS A 55 3.29 -2.69 -31.02
C CYS A 55 3.65 -2.80 -32.50
N LYS A 56 4.95 -2.90 -32.80
CA LYS A 56 5.42 -3.36 -34.10
C LYS A 56 5.22 -4.87 -34.16
N VAL A 57 4.51 -5.35 -35.18
CA VAL A 57 4.17 -6.77 -35.34
C VAL A 57 4.86 -7.33 -36.57
N ASP A 58 5.62 -8.40 -36.37
CA ASP A 58 6.34 -9.11 -37.43
C ASP A 58 5.95 -10.61 -37.36
N ALA A 59 5.41 -11.17 -38.44
CA ALA A 59 5.05 -12.58 -38.56
C ALA A 59 6.09 -13.33 -39.40
N GLY A 60 7.06 -13.97 -38.74
CA GLY A 60 8.27 -14.46 -39.40
C GLY A 60 9.01 -13.29 -40.09
N ALA A 61 9.18 -13.39 -41.41
CA ALA A 61 9.79 -12.34 -42.24
C ALA A 61 8.77 -11.31 -42.78
N LEU A 62 7.47 -11.49 -42.52
CA LEU A 62 6.42 -10.61 -43.01
C LEU A 62 6.10 -9.50 -41.98
N PRO A 63 6.47 -8.24 -42.23
CA PRO A 63 6.09 -7.13 -41.36
C PRO A 63 4.60 -6.83 -41.52
N LEU A 64 3.85 -6.90 -40.41
CA LEU A 64 2.42 -6.52 -40.37
C LEU A 64 2.21 -5.05 -39.97
N GLY A 65 3.27 -4.36 -39.54
CA GLY A 65 3.25 -2.94 -39.24
C GLY A 65 3.00 -2.64 -37.77
N ASN A 66 2.55 -1.42 -37.49
CA ASN A 66 2.33 -0.93 -36.12
C ASN A 66 0.85 -0.96 -35.78
N HIS A 67 0.51 -1.55 -34.64
CA HIS A 67 -0.86 -1.67 -34.16
C HIS A 67 -0.99 -1.17 -32.73
N VAL A 68 -2.10 -0.51 -32.42
CA VAL A 68 -2.42 -0.10 -31.04
C VAL A 68 -3.19 -1.23 -30.37
N LEU A 69 -2.57 -1.86 -29.38
CA LEU A 69 -3.16 -2.90 -28.55
C LEU A 69 -3.69 -2.30 -27.26
N GLY A 70 -4.90 -2.69 -26.88
CA GLY A 70 -5.43 -2.45 -25.55
C GLY A 70 -4.82 -3.46 -24.57
N VAL A 71 -4.35 -2.99 -23.42
CA VAL A 71 -3.79 -3.84 -22.36
C VAL A 71 -4.53 -3.53 -21.07
N ARG A 72 -5.36 -4.46 -20.59
CA ARG A 72 -6.02 -4.38 -19.28
C ARG A 72 -5.21 -5.16 -18.27
N ALA A 73 -4.62 -4.49 -17.29
CA ALA A 73 -3.89 -5.12 -16.19
C ALA A 73 -4.77 -5.17 -14.94
N GLN A 74 -4.88 -6.36 -14.34
CA GLN A 74 -5.69 -6.63 -13.16
C GLN A 74 -4.88 -7.40 -12.11
N VAL A 75 -4.85 -6.90 -10.87
CA VAL A 75 -4.16 -7.56 -9.76
C VAL A 75 -4.80 -7.20 -8.42
N GLN A 76 -4.93 -8.19 -7.53
CA GLN A 76 -5.36 -7.96 -6.16
C GLN A 76 -4.16 -7.68 -5.25
N VAL A 77 -4.17 -6.55 -4.55
CA VAL A 77 -3.11 -6.14 -3.60
C VAL A 77 -3.72 -5.69 -2.28
N PRO A 78 -3.00 -5.74 -1.14
CA PRO A 78 -3.52 -5.19 0.11
C PRO A 78 -3.73 -3.68 -0.03
N SER A 79 -4.85 -3.15 0.48
CA SER A 79 -5.14 -1.70 0.51
C SER A 79 -4.06 -0.88 1.21
N VAL A 80 -3.41 -1.50 2.20
CA VAL A 80 -2.37 -0.89 3.01
C VAL A 80 -1.23 -1.89 3.22
N VAL A 81 0.00 -1.40 3.14
CA VAL A 81 1.22 -2.19 3.36
C VAL A 81 2.09 -1.55 4.44
N ASN A 82 2.87 -2.35 5.15
CA ASN A 82 3.86 -1.90 6.10
C ASN A 82 5.25 -1.82 5.43
N ARG A 83 6.15 -1.01 6.00
CA ARG A 83 7.55 -0.99 5.55
C ARG A 83 8.27 -2.27 5.92
N ASN A 84 9.22 -2.67 5.08
CA ASN A 84 9.91 -3.97 5.14
C ASN A 84 9.00 -5.19 5.04
N GLN A 85 7.70 -5.00 4.82
CA GLN A 85 6.79 -6.11 4.57
C GLN A 85 7.11 -6.71 3.20
N THR A 86 7.17 -8.03 3.15
CA THR A 86 7.18 -8.78 1.90
C THR A 86 5.74 -9.03 1.48
N LEU A 87 5.37 -8.52 0.31
CA LEU A 87 4.14 -8.91 -0.36
C LEU A 87 4.39 -10.30 -0.96
N PRO A 88 3.53 -11.30 -0.69
CA PRO A 88 3.71 -12.63 -1.25
C PRO A 88 3.55 -12.62 -2.77
N THR A 89 4.02 -13.68 -3.43
CA THR A 89 3.77 -13.94 -4.85
C THR A 89 2.28 -13.93 -5.13
N ARG A 90 1.89 -13.34 -6.27
CA ARG A 90 0.48 -13.17 -6.64
C ARG A 90 0.29 -13.37 -8.13
N LYS A 91 -0.86 -13.92 -8.50
CA LYS A 91 -1.31 -13.96 -9.89
C LYS A 91 -1.77 -12.57 -10.34
N THR A 92 -1.35 -12.19 -11.53
CA THR A 92 -1.85 -11.02 -12.26
C THR A 92 -2.53 -11.50 -13.52
N THR A 93 -3.64 -10.86 -13.88
CA THR A 93 -4.34 -11.10 -15.15
C THR A 93 -4.06 -9.92 -16.06
N ILE A 94 -3.64 -10.20 -17.28
CA ILE A 94 -3.44 -9.20 -18.34
C ILE A 94 -4.32 -9.64 -19.52
N THR A 95 -5.24 -8.79 -19.94
CA THR A 95 -6.03 -9.03 -21.15
C THR A 95 -5.54 -8.10 -22.25
N LEU A 96 -5.13 -8.69 -23.37
CA LEU A 96 -4.82 -7.97 -24.60
C LEU A 96 -6.09 -7.85 -25.44
N THR A 97 -6.38 -6.65 -25.93
CA THR A 97 -7.42 -6.39 -26.92
C THR A 97 -6.71 -6.03 -28.22
N LEU A 98 -6.80 -6.92 -29.21
CA LEU A 98 -6.17 -6.75 -30.50
C LEU A 98 -7.10 -5.96 -31.44
N PRO A 99 -6.56 -5.03 -32.25
CA PRO A 99 -7.38 -4.22 -33.15
C PRO A 99 -7.84 -5.02 -34.37
N GLU A 100 -8.91 -4.56 -35.00
CA GLU A 100 -9.51 -5.19 -36.18
C GLU A 100 -8.50 -5.37 -37.32
N THR A 101 -7.66 -4.38 -37.59
CA THR A 101 -6.62 -4.45 -38.62
C THR A 101 -5.66 -5.63 -38.42
N LEU A 102 -5.36 -5.97 -37.16
CA LEU A 102 -4.47 -7.09 -36.83
C LEU A 102 -5.24 -8.42 -36.87
N ARG A 103 -6.54 -8.40 -36.54
CA ARG A 103 -7.45 -9.54 -36.72
C ARG A 103 -7.53 -9.93 -38.19
N GLU A 104 -7.80 -8.98 -39.08
CA GLU A 104 -7.84 -9.17 -40.54
C GLU A 104 -6.52 -9.74 -41.06
N ALA A 105 -5.39 -9.09 -40.75
CA ALA A 105 -4.08 -9.59 -41.16
C ALA A 105 -3.82 -11.03 -40.67
N THR A 106 -4.25 -11.37 -39.45
CA THR A 106 -4.08 -12.72 -38.93
C THR A 106 -5.01 -13.72 -39.61
N TYR A 107 -6.29 -13.38 -39.79
CA TYR A 107 -7.31 -14.30 -40.28
C TYR A 107 -7.23 -14.49 -41.80
N ASP A 108 -7.01 -13.42 -42.56
CA ASP A 108 -7.08 -13.40 -44.02
C ASP A 108 -5.71 -13.60 -44.66
N ILE A 109 -4.67 -12.90 -44.18
CA ILE A 109 -3.32 -13.00 -44.77
C ILE A 109 -2.60 -14.25 -44.25
N LEU A 110 -2.57 -14.45 -42.92
CA LEU A 110 -1.88 -15.61 -42.33
C LEU A 110 -2.74 -16.88 -42.31
N ARG A 111 -4.01 -16.80 -42.69
CA ARG A 111 -5.01 -17.88 -42.54
C ARG A 111 -5.07 -18.44 -41.11
N GLY A 112 -4.78 -17.60 -40.12
CA GLY A 112 -4.72 -17.93 -38.70
C GLY A 112 -6.08 -18.31 -38.13
N ARG A 113 -6.11 -19.32 -37.26
CA ARG A 113 -7.34 -19.77 -36.57
C ARG A 113 -7.20 -19.73 -35.06
N THR A 114 -6.01 -19.97 -34.53
CA THR A 114 -5.73 -19.73 -33.12
C THR A 114 -4.46 -18.92 -32.95
N ALA A 115 -4.40 -18.13 -31.88
CA ALA A 115 -3.21 -17.42 -31.47
C ALA A 115 -3.02 -17.55 -29.95
N GLY A 116 -1.78 -17.82 -29.55
CA GLY A 116 -1.32 -17.82 -28.17
C GLY A 116 0.03 -17.13 -28.09
N GLY A 117 0.56 -16.93 -26.89
CA GLY A 117 1.86 -16.29 -26.76
C GLY A 117 2.37 -16.16 -25.34
N GLU A 118 3.60 -15.69 -25.23
CA GLU A 118 4.28 -15.45 -23.97
C GLU A 118 5.03 -14.11 -23.99
N SER A 119 5.30 -13.57 -22.81
CA SER A 119 6.27 -12.49 -22.65
C SER A 119 7.23 -12.82 -21.52
N LYS A 120 8.53 -12.74 -21.82
CA LYS A 120 9.62 -13.05 -20.87
C LYS A 120 10.28 -11.80 -20.29
N ASP A 121 10.05 -10.64 -20.91
CA ASP A 121 10.65 -9.36 -20.53
C ASP A 121 9.65 -8.38 -19.87
N ALA A 122 8.38 -8.74 -19.79
CA ALA A 122 7.37 -7.97 -19.07
C ALA A 122 7.74 -7.84 -17.59
N LYS A 123 7.72 -6.59 -17.11
CA LYS A 123 8.11 -6.22 -15.74
C LYS A 123 7.06 -5.31 -15.11
N VAL A 124 6.87 -5.43 -13.81
CA VAL A 124 6.11 -4.46 -13.00
C VAL A 124 7.09 -3.65 -12.17
N SER A 125 6.88 -2.34 -12.13
CA SER A 125 7.64 -1.43 -11.29
C SER A 125 6.83 -0.98 -10.08
N LEU A 126 7.48 -0.96 -8.91
CA LEU A 126 6.99 -0.36 -7.67
C LEU A 126 7.78 0.93 -7.41
N SER A 127 7.08 2.06 -7.38
CA SER A 127 7.67 3.35 -7.01
C SER A 127 7.02 3.86 -5.73
N ALA A 128 7.83 4.35 -4.79
CA ALA A 128 7.35 4.97 -3.58
C ALA A 128 8.29 6.12 -3.17
N PRO A 129 7.75 7.25 -2.67
CA PRO A 129 8.56 8.34 -2.16
C PRO A 129 9.54 7.88 -1.08
N GLY A 130 10.79 8.34 -1.17
CA GLY A 130 11.88 7.97 -0.26
C GLY A 130 12.62 6.68 -0.63
N SER A 131 12.29 6.02 -1.74
CA SER A 131 12.97 4.81 -2.23
C SER A 131 13.20 4.84 -3.74
N SER A 132 14.22 4.12 -4.21
CA SER A 132 14.39 3.85 -5.64
C SER A 132 13.26 2.96 -6.17
N THR A 133 12.95 3.10 -7.46
CA THR A 133 11.97 2.26 -8.14
C THR A 133 12.48 0.83 -8.18
N LEU A 134 11.72 -0.09 -7.59
CA LEU A 134 11.97 -1.52 -7.68
C LEU A 134 11.27 -2.07 -8.92
N THR A 135 11.95 -2.91 -9.71
CA THR A 135 11.36 -3.52 -10.90
C THR A 135 11.52 -5.03 -10.81
N VAL A 136 10.43 -5.75 -11.03
CA VAL A 136 10.39 -7.22 -10.98
C VAL A 136 9.80 -7.78 -12.27
N GLY A 137 10.34 -8.88 -12.77
CA GLY A 137 9.76 -9.60 -13.91
C GLY A 137 8.46 -10.28 -13.53
N ILE A 138 7.54 -10.43 -14.50
CA ILE A 138 6.36 -11.26 -14.35
C ILE A 138 6.73 -12.65 -14.86
N ALA A 139 6.77 -13.64 -13.97
CA ALA A 139 7.07 -15.02 -14.34
C ALA A 139 5.84 -15.68 -14.99
N ASN A 140 6.06 -16.70 -15.80
CA ASN A 140 5.01 -17.54 -16.40
C ASN A 140 3.92 -16.76 -17.15
N LEU A 141 4.22 -15.57 -17.68
CA LEU A 141 3.24 -14.74 -18.38
C LEU A 141 2.95 -15.33 -19.77
N ARG A 142 1.92 -16.18 -19.83
CA ARG A 142 1.55 -16.96 -21.02
C ARG A 142 0.04 -16.95 -21.25
N ALA A 143 -0.35 -16.89 -22.52
CA ALA A 143 -1.70 -17.05 -23.00
C ALA A 143 -1.81 -18.41 -23.70
N ALA A 144 -2.86 -19.16 -23.37
CA ALA A 144 -3.23 -20.34 -24.14
C ALA A 144 -3.63 -19.96 -25.56
N GLN A 145 -3.65 -20.94 -26.47
CA GLN A 145 -4.18 -20.74 -27.81
C GLN A 145 -5.66 -20.36 -27.72
N ALA A 146 -6.01 -19.19 -28.26
CA ALA A 146 -7.36 -18.66 -28.32
C ALA A 146 -7.78 -18.48 -29.78
N ALA A 147 -9.06 -18.65 -30.08
CA ALA A 147 -9.57 -18.48 -31.44
C ALA A 147 -9.33 -17.05 -31.95
N VAL A 148 -8.91 -16.95 -33.21
CA VAL A 148 -8.94 -15.70 -33.98
C VAL A 148 -10.39 -15.50 -34.43
N PRO A 149 -11.08 -14.40 -34.06
CA PRO A 149 -12.47 -14.20 -34.45
C PRO A 149 -12.63 -14.14 -35.97
N ALA A 150 -13.55 -14.95 -36.49
CA ALA A 150 -13.86 -15.00 -37.92
C ALA A 150 -14.73 -13.81 -38.37
N THR A 151 -15.57 -13.30 -37.48
CA THR A 151 -16.47 -12.18 -37.78
C THR A 151 -15.72 -10.85 -37.68
N ALA A 152 -15.83 -10.03 -38.72
CA ALA A 152 -15.28 -8.67 -38.71
C ALA A 152 -15.89 -7.84 -37.57
N GLY A 153 -15.05 -7.08 -36.87
CA GLY A 153 -15.44 -6.25 -35.73
C GLY A 153 -15.70 -7.01 -34.43
N ALA A 154 -15.60 -8.35 -34.41
CA ALA A 154 -15.72 -9.11 -33.18
C ALA A 154 -14.53 -8.81 -32.25
N PRO A 155 -14.77 -8.60 -30.94
CA PRO A 155 -13.71 -8.22 -30.01
C PRO A 155 -12.72 -9.37 -29.85
N TRP A 156 -11.48 -9.14 -30.27
CA TRP A 156 -10.41 -10.11 -30.11
C TRP A 156 -9.66 -9.87 -28.81
N ASN A 157 -10.02 -10.62 -27.77
CA ASN A 157 -9.42 -10.52 -26.45
C ASN A 157 -8.61 -11.79 -26.11
N ILE A 158 -7.35 -11.62 -25.75
CA ILE A 158 -6.47 -12.70 -25.30
C ILE A 158 -6.18 -12.49 -23.82
N ALA A 159 -6.66 -13.41 -22.98
CA ALA A 159 -6.40 -13.39 -21.55
C ALA A 159 -5.12 -14.16 -21.23
N THR A 160 -4.26 -13.51 -20.43
CA THR A 160 -2.95 -14.01 -20.03
C THR A 160 -2.88 -13.94 -18.51
N VAL A 161 -2.30 -14.97 -17.90
CA VAL A 161 -2.02 -14.97 -16.46
C VAL A 161 -0.52 -15.04 -16.28
N GLY A 162 0.00 -14.33 -15.28
CA GLY A 162 1.39 -14.39 -14.87
C GLY A 162 1.55 -14.28 -13.36
N ASP A 163 2.73 -14.65 -12.87
CA ASP A 163 3.09 -14.61 -11.47
C ASP A 163 4.00 -13.41 -11.20
N VAL A 164 3.52 -12.47 -10.40
CA VAL A 164 4.36 -11.42 -9.84
C VAL A 164 5.06 -11.99 -8.61
N PRO A 165 6.40 -12.11 -8.60
CA PRO A 165 7.13 -12.68 -7.48
C PRO A 165 6.97 -11.83 -6.22
N ALA A 166 7.37 -12.37 -5.08
CA ALA A 166 7.30 -11.65 -3.82
C ALA A 166 8.07 -10.31 -3.89
N ILE A 167 7.43 -9.22 -3.46
CA ILE A 167 7.99 -7.85 -3.50
C ILE A 167 8.18 -7.34 -2.08
N LYS A 168 9.42 -6.97 -1.72
CA LYS A 168 9.70 -6.35 -0.43
C LYS A 168 9.53 -4.84 -0.51
N VAL A 169 8.62 -4.28 0.30
CA VAL A 169 8.42 -2.83 0.40
C VAL A 169 9.65 -2.19 1.06
N PRO A 170 10.34 -1.23 0.42
CA PRO A 170 11.55 -0.63 0.98
C PRO A 170 11.33 0.01 2.35
N ALA A 171 12.33 -0.08 3.25
CA ALA A 171 12.25 0.50 4.59
C ALA A 171 11.98 2.00 4.57
N THR A 172 12.54 2.71 3.59
CA THR A 172 12.47 4.16 3.43
C THR A 172 11.24 4.63 2.65
N ALA A 173 10.45 3.71 2.08
CA ALA A 173 9.23 4.04 1.37
C ALA A 173 8.19 4.65 2.32
N HIS A 174 7.57 5.77 1.95
CA HIS A 174 6.54 6.40 2.75
C HIS A 174 5.34 6.84 1.92
N THR A 175 4.27 7.26 2.59
CA THR A 175 3.01 7.74 1.99
C THR A 175 2.24 6.69 1.18
N ARG A 176 2.64 6.41 -0.06
CA ARG A 176 1.97 5.45 -0.95
C ARG A 176 3.00 4.76 -1.84
N ALA A 177 2.69 3.53 -2.24
CA ALA A 177 3.44 2.79 -3.25
C ALA A 177 2.58 2.66 -4.51
N SER A 178 3.14 3.03 -5.66
CA SER A 178 2.48 2.99 -6.96
C SER A 178 3.04 1.84 -7.79
N PHE A 179 2.14 1.05 -8.38
CA PHE A 179 2.48 -0.04 -9.29
C PHE A 179 2.33 0.44 -10.73
N SER A 180 3.32 0.14 -11.56
CA SER A 180 3.32 0.57 -12.97
C SER A 180 3.67 -0.56 -13.91
N MET A 181 3.01 -0.56 -15.07
CA MET A 181 3.34 -1.38 -16.24
C MET A 181 4.68 -0.94 -16.86
N PRO A 182 5.35 -1.80 -17.65
CA PRO A 182 6.65 -1.45 -18.24
C PRO A 182 6.48 -0.46 -19.39
N ALA A 183 7.50 0.35 -19.68
CA ALA A 183 7.45 1.30 -20.80
C ALA A 183 7.50 0.58 -22.17
N ALA A 184 8.16 -0.57 -22.21
CA ALA A 184 8.23 -1.45 -23.35
C ALA A 184 8.29 -2.91 -22.90
N PHE A 185 7.80 -3.81 -23.72
CA PHE A 185 7.92 -5.26 -23.56
C PHE A 185 7.72 -5.94 -24.91
N SER A 186 8.09 -7.21 -25.00
CA SER A 186 7.93 -8.03 -26.19
C SER A 186 7.01 -9.23 -25.92
N ILE A 187 6.24 -9.60 -26.93
CA ILE A 187 5.41 -10.81 -26.94
C ILE A 187 5.94 -11.71 -28.04
N ALA A 188 6.28 -12.94 -27.68
CA ALA A 188 6.48 -14.03 -28.63
C ALA A 188 5.16 -14.79 -28.75
N ALA A 189 4.46 -14.59 -29.85
CA ALA A 189 3.19 -15.22 -30.17
C ALA A 189 3.38 -16.36 -31.19
N THR A 190 2.44 -17.29 -31.19
CA THR A 190 2.34 -18.37 -32.17
C THR A 190 0.92 -18.40 -32.68
N VAL A 191 0.78 -18.19 -33.99
CA VAL A 191 -0.47 -18.36 -34.73
C VAL A 191 -0.47 -19.76 -35.33
N ILE A 192 -1.57 -20.48 -35.20
CA ILE A 192 -1.80 -21.76 -35.90
C ILE A 192 -2.80 -21.48 -37.01
N ASN A 193 -2.41 -21.76 -38.25
CA ASN A 193 -3.25 -21.54 -39.41
C ASN A 193 -4.21 -22.73 -39.64
N VAL A 194 -5.04 -22.63 -40.69
CA VAL A 194 -5.97 -23.70 -41.09
C VAL A 194 -5.32 -25.02 -41.50
N ASP A 195 -4.02 -25.01 -41.82
CA ASP A 195 -3.26 -26.18 -42.24
C ASP A 195 -2.40 -26.73 -41.06
N ASP A 196 -2.71 -26.35 -39.81
CA ASP A 196 -1.98 -26.66 -38.58
C ASP A 196 -0.50 -26.20 -38.55
N VAL A 197 -0.13 -25.29 -39.44
CA VAL A 197 1.22 -24.70 -39.48
C VAL A 197 1.36 -23.65 -38.38
N ARG A 198 2.46 -23.74 -37.62
CA ARG A 198 2.82 -22.79 -36.57
C ARG A 198 3.63 -21.62 -37.15
N ILE A 199 3.06 -20.43 -37.08
CA ILE A 199 3.68 -19.18 -37.51
C ILE A 199 4.14 -18.42 -36.27
N GLY A 200 5.45 -18.16 -36.16
CA GLY A 200 6.01 -17.32 -35.12
C GLY A 200 5.71 -15.85 -35.37
N VAL A 201 5.17 -15.16 -34.37
CA VAL A 201 4.85 -13.72 -34.45
C VAL A 201 5.51 -13.00 -33.30
N THR A 202 6.21 -11.89 -33.58
CA THR A 202 6.82 -11.04 -32.56
C THR A 202 6.08 -9.72 -32.48
N LEU A 203 5.71 -9.31 -31.27
CA LEU A 203 5.13 -7.99 -31.01
C LEU A 203 6.08 -7.20 -30.10
N ALA A 204 6.68 -6.14 -30.63
CA ALA A 204 7.51 -5.22 -29.86
C ALA A 204 6.69 -4.00 -29.44
N CYS A 205 6.23 -3.98 -28.18
CA CYS A 205 5.25 -3.03 -27.67
C CYS A 205 5.90 -1.89 -26.88
N LYS A 206 5.43 -0.66 -27.09
CA LYS A 206 5.87 0.55 -26.38
C LYS A 206 4.70 1.45 -26.02
N THR A 207 4.80 2.20 -24.92
CA THR A 207 3.84 3.24 -24.55
C THR A 207 4.54 4.49 -24.02
N ALA A 208 4.02 5.67 -24.37
CA ALA A 208 4.44 6.96 -23.84
C ALA A 208 3.48 7.52 -22.77
N GLY A 209 2.34 6.85 -22.55
CA GLY A 209 1.30 7.30 -21.62
C GLY A 209 1.61 6.99 -20.16
N SER A 210 0.68 7.35 -19.28
CA SER A 210 0.74 6.93 -17.87
C SER A 210 0.70 5.41 -17.77
N ARG A 211 1.63 4.84 -17.00
CA ARG A 211 1.76 3.40 -16.78
C ARG A 211 1.26 2.95 -15.42
N VAL A 212 0.78 3.87 -14.60
CA VAL A 212 0.37 3.59 -13.22
C VAL A 212 -0.94 2.80 -13.23
N ILE A 213 -0.89 1.57 -12.73
CA ILE A 213 -2.06 0.69 -12.56
C ILE A 213 -2.88 1.17 -11.36
N GLY A 214 -2.19 1.53 -10.28
CA GLY A 214 -2.81 1.99 -9.06
C GLY A 214 -1.79 2.16 -7.94
N SER A 215 -2.28 2.46 -6.75
CA SER A 215 -1.43 2.72 -5.59
C SER A 215 -2.06 2.29 -4.27
N VAL A 216 -1.22 1.88 -3.34
CA VAL A 216 -1.58 1.39 -2.00
C VAL A 216 -0.97 2.29 -0.93
N ALA A 217 -1.64 2.42 0.21
CA ALA A 217 -1.12 3.24 1.30
C ALA A 217 0.03 2.54 2.03
N ILE A 218 1.03 3.30 2.50
CA ILE A 218 2.11 2.77 3.34
C ILE A 218 1.90 3.25 4.78
N ASN A 219 1.74 2.30 5.70
CA ASN A 219 1.58 2.60 7.11
C ASN A 219 2.80 3.31 7.70
N LYS A 220 2.53 4.24 8.64
CA LYS A 220 3.57 4.77 9.53
C LYS A 220 3.85 3.77 10.64
N ASN A 221 5.13 3.59 10.96
CA ASN A 221 5.55 2.73 12.06
C ASN A 221 5.01 3.30 13.38
N ALA A 222 4.54 2.42 14.26
CA ALA A 222 4.27 2.80 15.64
C ALA A 222 5.57 3.30 16.29
N SER A 223 5.46 4.27 17.20
CA SER A 223 6.62 4.81 17.90
C SER A 223 6.46 4.76 19.41
N LYS A 224 7.59 4.60 20.11
CA LYS A 224 7.68 4.59 21.57
C LYS A 224 8.66 5.67 22.03
N VAL A 225 8.21 6.55 22.92
CA VAL A 225 9.06 7.57 23.55
C VAL A 225 9.55 7.08 24.91
N ALA A 226 10.86 7.09 25.09
CA ALA A 226 11.52 7.04 26.40
C ALA A 226 12.10 8.43 26.71
N ALA A 227 12.00 8.85 27.97
CA ALA A 227 12.49 10.16 28.42
C ALA A 227 13.17 10.02 29.78
N LYS A 228 14.38 10.60 29.90
CA LYS A 228 15.17 10.63 31.13
C LYS A 228 15.56 12.07 31.43
N VAL A 229 15.36 12.52 32.67
CA VAL A 229 15.70 13.87 33.12
C VAL A 229 17.09 13.87 33.74
N SER A 230 17.88 14.89 33.41
CA SER A 230 19.20 15.13 34.00
C SER A 230 19.39 16.63 34.31
N PRO A 231 20.01 17.00 35.46
CA PRO A 231 20.45 16.12 36.54
C PRO A 231 19.29 15.59 37.39
N LYS A 232 19.52 14.51 38.17
CA LYS A 232 18.49 13.91 39.06
C LYS A 232 18.04 14.87 40.17
N LYS A 233 18.93 15.72 40.66
CA LYS A 233 18.66 16.73 41.69
C LYS A 233 18.47 18.10 41.02
N ILE A 234 17.23 18.62 41.04
CA ILE A 234 16.87 19.91 40.43
C ILE A 234 16.43 20.87 41.54
N LYS A 235 17.14 21.99 41.69
CA LYS A 235 16.77 23.08 42.62
C LYS A 235 16.02 24.19 41.89
N ALA A 236 14.98 24.72 42.53
CA ALA A 236 14.20 25.83 41.99
C ALA A 236 15.11 27.05 41.75
N LYS A 237 14.84 27.81 40.69
CA LYS A 237 15.56 29.02 40.23
C LYS A 237 17.06 28.84 39.88
N LYS A 238 17.68 27.72 40.28
CA LYS A 238 19.11 27.44 40.08
C LYS A 238 19.37 26.49 38.91
N THR A 239 18.78 25.30 38.91
CA THR A 239 19.16 24.23 37.97
C THR A 239 18.47 24.37 36.61
N LYS A 240 19.26 24.32 35.51
CA LYS A 240 18.77 24.14 34.13
C LYS A 240 18.75 22.65 33.77
N ALA A 241 17.61 22.00 33.94
CA ALA A 241 17.45 20.59 33.62
C ALA A 241 17.34 20.35 32.10
N LYS A 242 17.74 19.15 31.67
CA LYS A 242 17.59 18.65 30.30
C LYS A 242 16.82 17.33 30.34
N ILE A 243 16.06 17.04 29.29
CA ILE A 243 15.44 15.74 29.07
C ILE A 243 16.14 15.10 27.88
N ALA A 244 16.81 13.98 28.11
CA ALA A 244 17.25 13.08 27.05
C ALA A 244 16.05 12.25 26.60
N VAL A 245 15.72 12.32 25.32
CA VAL A 245 14.57 11.64 24.71
C VAL A 245 15.09 10.63 23.69
N THR A 246 14.61 9.40 23.80
CA THR A 246 14.82 8.35 22.80
C THR A 246 13.47 7.99 22.18
N VAL A 247 13.41 7.96 20.86
CA VAL A 247 12.23 7.59 20.08
C VAL A 247 12.56 6.35 19.25
N SER A 248 11.89 5.25 19.55
CA SER A 248 12.01 3.99 18.82
C SER A 248 10.85 3.85 17.85
N ALA A 249 11.11 3.67 16.55
CA ALA A 249 10.06 3.55 15.52
C ALA A 249 10.44 2.60 14.36
N GLY A 250 11.23 1.56 14.63
CA GLY A 250 11.72 0.63 13.60
C GLY A 250 12.74 1.27 12.66
N SER A 251 12.74 0.83 11.39
CA SER A 251 13.56 1.39 10.31
C SER A 251 12.69 2.15 9.31
N PRO A 252 13.11 3.35 8.85
CA PRO A 252 14.28 4.11 9.29
C PRO A 252 14.14 4.63 10.72
N LYS A 253 15.27 5.04 11.32
CA LYS A 253 15.29 5.66 12.65
C LYS A 253 14.41 6.92 12.67
N ALA A 254 13.70 7.11 13.79
CA ALA A 254 12.79 8.25 13.94
C ALA A 254 13.53 9.60 13.82
N SER A 255 12.91 10.53 13.10
CA SER A 255 13.29 11.93 12.98
C SER A 255 12.10 12.83 13.32
N GLY A 256 12.29 14.15 13.45
CA GLY A 256 11.16 15.09 13.62
C GLY A 256 11.22 15.89 14.91
N LYS A 257 10.08 16.40 15.39
CA LYS A 257 10.04 17.34 16.54
C LYS A 257 9.50 16.68 17.80
N VAL A 258 10.12 17.00 18.94
CA VAL A 258 9.64 16.67 20.28
C VAL A 258 9.35 17.94 21.07
N THR A 259 8.29 17.91 21.87
CA THR A 259 7.87 19.02 22.74
C THR A 259 7.65 18.50 24.15
N ALA A 260 8.10 19.27 25.14
CA ALA A 260 7.84 19.00 26.55
C ALA A 260 6.86 20.04 27.08
N LYS A 261 5.74 19.58 27.67
CA LYS A 261 4.69 20.45 28.23
C LYS A 261 4.43 20.12 29.70
N ILE A 262 4.11 21.16 30.47
CA ILE A 262 3.53 21.05 31.82
C ILE A 262 2.14 21.65 31.73
N GLY A 263 1.11 20.81 31.89
CA GLY A 263 -0.26 21.19 31.50
C GLY A 263 -0.30 21.61 30.03
N LYS A 264 -0.79 22.83 29.76
CA LYS A 264 -0.84 23.42 28.41
C LYS A 264 0.47 24.16 28.02
N LYS A 265 1.35 24.48 28.98
CA LYS A 265 2.52 25.33 28.76
C LYS A 265 3.71 24.54 28.22
N THR A 266 4.27 24.99 27.09
CA THR A 266 5.52 24.42 26.54
C THR A 266 6.72 24.88 27.36
N VAL A 267 7.47 23.90 27.89
CA VAL A 267 8.65 24.13 28.73
C VAL A 267 9.96 23.82 28.03
N GLY A 268 9.90 23.16 26.87
CA GLY A 268 11.05 22.95 25.99
C GLY A 268 10.63 22.31 24.67
N LYS A 269 11.50 22.44 23.67
CA LYS A 269 11.40 21.78 22.37
C LYS A 269 12.74 21.11 22.04
N GLY A 270 12.72 20.12 21.17
CA GLY A 270 13.92 19.48 20.64
C GLY A 270 13.63 18.83 19.28
N THR A 271 14.69 18.51 18.56
CA THR A 271 14.62 17.81 17.28
C THR A 271 15.21 16.41 17.45
N VAL A 272 14.47 15.41 17.00
CA VAL A 272 14.90 14.01 16.96
C VAL A 272 15.72 13.81 15.70
N LYS A 273 16.95 13.33 15.88
CA LYS A 273 17.84 12.83 14.82
C LYS A 273 18.32 11.45 15.23
N ASN A 274 18.24 10.47 14.33
CA ASN A 274 18.58 9.06 14.60
C ASN A 274 17.94 8.50 15.89
N GLY A 275 16.67 8.84 16.13
CA GLY A 275 15.91 8.37 17.30
C GLY A 275 16.32 9.01 18.63
N LYS A 276 17.17 10.05 18.65
CA LYS A 276 17.61 10.75 19.87
C LYS A 276 17.32 12.24 19.80
N ALA A 277 16.95 12.84 20.93
CA ALA A 277 16.82 14.28 21.09
C ALA A 277 17.19 14.71 22.52
N THR A 278 17.62 15.96 22.66
CA THR A 278 17.80 16.59 23.98
C THR A 278 16.94 17.84 24.06
N ILE A 279 16.05 17.89 25.06
CA ILE A 279 15.21 19.05 25.34
C ILE A 279 15.81 19.82 26.51
N LYS A 280 16.21 21.07 26.28
CA LYS A 280 16.61 21.99 27.37
C LYS A 280 15.36 22.57 28.02
N LEU A 281 15.21 22.43 29.33
CA LEU A 281 14.09 22.98 30.08
C LEU A 281 14.43 24.39 30.60
N LYS A 282 13.41 25.25 30.66
CA LYS A 282 13.51 26.50 31.42
C LYS A 282 13.66 26.20 32.92
N LYS A 283 14.31 27.10 33.65
CA LYS A 283 14.43 27.01 35.12
C LYS A 283 13.04 26.96 35.78
N PHE A 284 12.87 26.07 36.75
CA PHE A 284 11.63 25.98 37.52
C PHE A 284 11.55 27.10 38.56
N LYS A 285 10.43 27.83 38.63
CA LYS A 285 10.28 28.96 39.57
C LYS A 285 9.96 28.51 41.00
N LYS A 286 9.21 27.42 41.16
CA LYS A 286 8.70 26.90 42.45
C LYS A 286 9.17 25.46 42.68
N LYS A 287 9.37 25.08 43.95
CA LYS A 287 9.56 23.67 44.37
C LYS A 287 8.27 22.88 44.09
N GLY A 288 8.38 21.56 43.92
CA GLY A 288 7.22 20.68 43.73
C GLY A 288 7.46 19.57 42.71
N THR A 289 6.45 18.73 42.51
CA THR A 289 6.48 17.63 41.53
C THR A 289 5.73 18.03 40.28
N TYR A 290 6.44 18.09 39.15
CA TYR A 290 5.89 18.46 37.86
C TYR A 290 5.66 17.21 37.00
N LYS A 291 4.45 17.05 36.45
CA LYS A 291 4.13 16.06 35.42
C LYS A 291 4.48 16.67 34.06
N ILE A 292 5.57 16.21 33.45
CA ILE A 292 6.02 16.68 32.13
C ILE A 292 5.54 15.68 31.08
N LYS A 293 4.69 16.13 30.15
CA LYS A 293 4.28 15.38 28.98
C LYS A 293 5.25 15.65 27.84
N VAL A 294 6.04 14.65 27.47
CA VAL A 294 6.91 14.67 26.29
C VAL A 294 6.13 14.11 25.11
N THR A 295 5.93 14.91 24.08
CA THR A 295 5.18 14.58 22.87
C THR A 295 6.11 14.57 21.67
N TYR A 296 6.17 13.45 20.99
CA TYR A 296 6.78 13.31 19.67
C TYR A 296 5.71 13.52 18.60
N GLY A 297 5.92 14.48 17.70
CA GLY A 297 4.94 14.85 16.67
C GLY A 297 4.82 13.85 15.51
N GLY A 298 5.66 12.82 15.47
CA GLY A 298 5.77 11.92 14.32
C GLY A 298 6.70 12.45 13.23
N SER A 299 6.74 11.73 12.12
CA SER A 299 7.48 12.07 10.91
C SER A 299 6.79 11.52 9.65
N ALA A 300 7.45 11.60 8.49
CA ALA A 300 7.07 10.81 7.32
C ALA A 300 7.02 9.30 7.64
N TYR A 301 7.88 8.87 8.58
CA TYR A 301 8.12 7.47 8.86
C TYR A 301 7.37 6.93 10.08
N ALA A 302 7.18 7.75 11.11
CA ALA A 302 6.69 7.29 12.40
C ALA A 302 5.42 8.04 12.83
N LYS A 303 4.48 7.30 13.44
CA LYS A 303 3.33 7.91 14.11
C LYS A 303 3.80 8.74 15.31
N GLY A 304 3.07 9.79 15.65
CA GLY A 304 3.30 10.54 16.88
C GLY A 304 3.05 9.67 18.12
N SER A 305 3.71 10.00 19.23
CA SER A 305 3.51 9.29 20.50
C SER A 305 3.90 10.18 21.68
N THR A 306 3.45 9.80 22.88
CA THR A 306 3.64 10.60 24.10
C THR A 306 4.15 9.77 25.25
N LYS A 307 4.96 10.38 26.12
CA LYS A 307 5.35 9.83 27.41
C LYS A 307 5.28 10.91 28.49
N THR A 308 4.65 10.57 29.62
CA THR A 308 4.66 11.44 30.80
C THR A 308 5.72 10.99 31.78
N ILE A 309 6.50 11.93 32.32
CA ILE A 309 7.48 11.71 33.38
C ILE A 309 7.21 12.66 34.56
N LYS A 310 7.51 12.21 35.78
CA LYS A 310 7.42 13.04 36.99
C LYS A 310 8.80 13.60 37.31
N VAL A 311 8.88 14.91 37.56
CA VAL A 311 10.13 15.60 37.93
C VAL A 311 9.95 16.28 39.27
N LYS A 312 10.73 15.88 40.28
CA LYS A 312 10.72 16.48 41.61
C LYS A 312 11.75 17.62 41.69
N VAL A 313 11.27 18.82 41.98
CA VAL A 313 12.08 20.03 42.16
C VAL A 313 12.13 20.37 43.64
N ARG A 314 13.35 20.52 44.17
CA ARG A 314 13.62 20.85 45.57
C ARG A 314 13.87 22.36 45.72
N LYS A 315 13.92 22.84 46.97
CA LYS A 315 14.35 24.20 47.28
C LYS A 315 15.77 24.44 46.74
#